data_AF-A0A3D6DKJ4-F1
#
_entry.id   AF-A0A3D6DKJ4-F1
#
_cell.length_a   1.000
_cell.length_b   1.000
_cell.length_c   1.000
_cell.angle_alpha   90.00
_cell.angle_beta   90.00
_cell.angle_gamma   90.00
#
_symmetry.space_group_name_H-M   'P 1'
#
loop_
_entity.id
_entity.type
_entity.pdbx_description
1 polymer ?
#
loop_
_entity_poly.entity_id
_entity_poly.type
_entity_poly.pdbx_seq_one_letter_code
_entity_poly.pdbx_strand_id
1 'polypeptide(L)' 'MKILVCISNVPDTTSKINFIEGDTQFDRNGIQFIINPNDEFGLT' A
#
# COMPACT_ATOMS: atom_id res chain seq x y z
N MET A 1 -22.36 -7.43 -18.00
CA MET A 1 -22.26 -6.22 -17.17
C MET A 1 -20.78 -5.89 -16.98
N LYS A 2 -20.39 -4.61 -16.96
CA LYS A 2 -18.99 -4.19 -16.73
C LYS A 2 -18.95 -3.28 -15.50
N ILE A 3 -18.05 -3.56 -14.56
CA ILE A 3 -17.85 -2.78 -13.33
C ILE A 3 -16.40 -2.29 -13.34
N LEU A 4 -16.20 -1.02 -12.98
CA LEU A 4 -14.88 -0.44 -12.76
C LEU A 4 -14.62 -0.37 -11.27
N VAL A 5 -13.49 -0.93 -10.82
CA VAL A 5 -13.07 -0.92 -9.42
C VAL A 5 -11.71 -0.24 -9.34
N CYS A 6 -11.59 0.77 -8.48
CA CYS A 6 -10.33 1.44 -8.21
C CYS A 6 -9.51 0.56 -7.25
N ILE A 7 -8.23 0.34 -7.58
CA ILE A 7 -7.32 -0.46 -6.77
C ILE A 7 -6.11 0.41 -6.39
N SER A 8 -5.71 0.32 -5.13
CA SER A 8 -4.56 0.99 -4.53
C SER A 8 -3.52 -0.02 -4.04
N ASN A 9 -2.26 0.40 -4.04
CA ASN A 9 -1.13 -0.35 -3.51
C ASN A 9 -0.63 0.31 -2.22
N VAL A 10 -0.50 -0.48 -1.17
CA VAL A 10 -0.08 -0.02 0.15
C VAL A 10 1.14 -0.82 0.59
N PRO A 11 2.03 -0.27 1.45
CA PRO A 11 3.02 -1.08 2.13
C PRO A 11 2.35 -2.27 2.81
N ASP A 12 2.99 -3.45 2.76
CA ASP A 12 2.55 -4.61 3.51
C ASP A 12 2.32 -4.20 4.97
N THR A 13 1.19 -4.61 5.55
CA THR A 13 0.76 -4.23 6.90
C THR A 13 1.71 -4.73 7.99
N THR A 14 2.62 -5.66 7.65
CA THR A 14 3.71 -6.14 8.50
C THR A 14 5.02 -5.37 8.33
N SER A 15 5.13 -4.51 7.32
CA SER A 15 6.33 -3.71 7.06
C SER A 15 6.53 -2.64 8.13
N LYS A 16 7.76 -2.49 8.61
CA LYS A 16 8.12 -1.40 9.52
C LYS A 16 8.28 -0.10 8.74
N ILE A 17 7.48 0.91 9.10
CA ILE A 17 7.54 2.25 8.50
C ILE A 17 8.64 3.06 9.18
N ASN A 18 9.53 3.64 8.38
CA ASN A 18 10.55 4.59 8.82
C ASN A 18 10.56 5.81 7.90
N PHE A 19 11.07 6.92 8.42
CA PHE A 19 11.28 8.15 7.65
C PHE A 19 12.76 8.56 7.71
N ILE A 20 13.20 9.25 6.67
CA ILE A 20 14.54 9.81 6.51
C ILE A 20 14.43 11.31 6.22
N GLU A 21 15.58 11.98 6.11
CA GLU A 21 15.65 13.44 5.87
C GLU A 21 14.88 14.27 6.91
N GLY A 22 15.09 13.97 8.20
CA GLY A 22 14.43 14.68 9.30
C GLY A 22 12.91 14.51 9.30
N ASP A 23 12.45 13.27 9.07
CA ASP A 23 11.04 12.86 9.07
C ASP A 23 10.19 13.43 7.93
N THR A 24 10.80 13.89 6.84
CA THR A 24 10.08 14.48 5.69
C THR A 24 9.92 13.54 4.51
N GLN A 25 10.71 12.46 4.45
CA GLN A 25 10.68 11.51 3.34
C GLN A 25 10.49 10.09 3.85
N PHE A 26 9.54 9.36 3.26
CA PHE A 26 9.31 7.94 3.57
C PHE A 26 10.45 7.07 3.03
N ASP A 27 11.04 6.24 3.89
CA ASP A 27 12.05 5.27 3.49
C ASP A 27 11.39 4.05 2.83
N ARG A 28 11.60 3.90 1.52
CA ARG A 28 11.03 2.81 0.71
C ARG A 28 11.92 1.56 0.65
N ASN A 29 13.12 1.61 1.22
CA ASN A 29 14.09 0.53 1.09
C ASN A 29 13.59 -0.75 1.76
N GLY A 30 13.50 -1.83 0.99
CA GLY A 30 13.05 -3.15 1.49
C GLY A 30 11.56 -3.25 1.82
N ILE A 31 10.75 -2.24 1.49
CA ILE A 31 9.30 -2.28 1.70
C ILE A 31 8.62 -3.03 0.56
N GLN A 32 7.85 -4.05 0.90
CA GLN A 32 6.95 -4.72 -0.03
C GLN A 32 5.64 -3.96 -0.13
N PHE A 33 5.08 -3.85 -1.33
CA PHE A 33 3.76 -3.29 -1.56
C PHE A 33 2.78 -4.39 -1.96
N ILE A 34 1.58 -4.36 -1.38
CA ILE A 34 0.48 -5.29 -1.63
C ILE A 34 -0.75 -4.52 -2.09
N ILE A 35 -1.75 -5.25 -2.62
CA ILE A 35 -3.09 -4.69 -2.80
C ILE A 35 -3.63 -4.23 -1.44
N ASN A 36 -4.27 -3.07 -1.41
CA ASN A 36 -4.95 -2.62 -0.20
C ASN A 36 -5.99 -3.68 0.21
N PRO A 37 -5.93 -4.21 1.45
CA PRO A 37 -6.87 -5.22 1.90
C PRO A 37 -8.34 -4.81 1.76
N ASN A 38 -8.64 -3.50 1.83
CA ASN A 38 -10.00 -3.00 1.61
C ASN A 38 -10.46 -3.14 0.15
N ASP A 39 -9.53 -3.01 -0.80
CA ASP A 39 -9.84 -3.10 -2.23
C ASP A 39 -10.05 -4.56 -2.67
N GLU A 40 -9.45 -5.52 -1.95
CA GLU A 40 -9.66 -6.96 -2.16
C GLU A 40 -11.13 -7.35 -1.95
N PHE A 41 -11.79 -6.78 -0.94
CA PHE A 41 -13.25 -6.94 -0.76
C PHE A 41 -14.06 -6.38 -1.92
N GLY A 42 -13.58 -5.34 -2.61
CA GLY A 42 -14.24 -4.80 -3.80
C GLY A 42 -14.12 -5.68 -5.05
N LEU A 43 -13.23 -6.68 -5.02
CA LEU A 43 -13.00 -7.63 -6.10
C LEU A 43 -13.71 -8.98 -5.90
N THR A 44 -14.29 -9.24 -4.71
CA THR A 44 -14.98 -10.50 -4.37
C THR A 44 -16.48 -10.30 -4.27
#